data_AF-A0A937JP19-F1
#
_entry.id   AF-A0A937JP19-F1
#
_cell.length_a   1.000
_cell.length_b   1.000
_cell.length_c   1.000
_cell.angle_alpha   90.00
_cell.angle_beta   90.00
_cell.angle_gamma   90.00
#
_symmetry.space_group_name_H-M   'P 1'
#
loop_
_entity.id
_entity.type
_entity.pdbx_description
1 polymer ?
#
loop_
_entity_poly.entity_id
_entity_poly.type
_entity_poly.pdbx_seq_one_letter_code
_entity_poly.pdbx_strand_id
1 'polypeptide(L)'
;MSERHIHMAGHVTERHITRAGQGGDRDVFEYALLRVVPRVERGECINAGVVLYCRARGYVGARTHLDEARLLALDPAADVAGVRAALGAIERHCAGGEEAGQAAGDDAGRRYRWLIAPRSTVVQPGPVHTGLTVDPAAETERLLDLLVR
;
A
#
# COMPACT_ATOMS: atom_id res chain seq x y z
N MET A 1 34.51 -17.16 50.27
CA MET A 1 33.51 -17.93 49.51
C MET A 1 32.14 -17.66 50.12
N SER A 2 31.45 -16.64 49.64
CA SER A 2 30.03 -16.41 49.93
C SER A 2 29.49 -15.59 48.77
N GLU A 3 29.05 -16.30 47.73
CA GLU A 3 28.27 -15.72 46.64
C GLU A 3 26.86 -15.44 47.16
N ARG A 4 26.42 -14.18 47.09
CA ARG A 4 25.01 -13.83 47.18
C ARG A 4 24.62 -13.11 45.90
N HIS A 5 23.78 -13.81 45.14
CA HIS A 5 23.17 -13.42 43.89
C HIS A 5 22.61 -11.99 43.93
N ILE A 6 23.07 -11.16 43.00
CA ILE A 6 22.45 -9.87 42.68
C ILE A 6 21.25 -10.18 41.78
N HIS A 7 20.05 -10.06 42.32
CA HIS A 7 18.81 -10.16 41.56
C HIS A 7 18.60 -8.83 40.81
N MET A 8 19.00 -8.77 39.55
CA MET A 8 18.67 -7.66 38.66
C MET A 8 17.25 -7.86 38.15
N ALA A 9 16.29 -7.26 38.84
CA ALA A 9 14.93 -7.07 38.34
C ALA A 9 15.00 -6.03 37.19
N GLY A 10 15.26 -6.52 35.98
CA GLY A 10 15.09 -5.75 34.76
C GLY A 10 13.61 -5.46 34.58
N HIS A 11 13.19 -4.25 34.94
CA HIS A 11 11.88 -3.73 34.60
C HIS A 11 11.81 -3.63 33.08
N VAL A 12 11.23 -4.66 32.43
CA VAL A 12 10.89 -4.61 31.02
C VAL A 12 9.93 -3.44 30.88
N THR A 13 10.41 -2.35 30.28
CA THR A 13 9.58 -1.23 29.90
C THR A 13 8.59 -1.77 28.90
N GLU A 14 7.33 -1.85 29.34
CA GLU A 14 6.19 -2.24 28.52
C GLU A 14 6.16 -1.29 27.33
N ARG A 15 6.70 -1.75 26.20
CA ARG A 15 6.57 -1.02 24.93
C ARG A 15 5.08 -0.91 24.71
N HIS A 16 4.55 0.32 24.72
CA HIS A 16 3.21 0.62 24.28
C HIS A 16 3.06 0.16 22.83
N ILE A 17 2.79 -1.13 22.65
CA ILE A 17 2.19 -1.66 21.43
C ILE A 17 0.80 -1.07 21.47
N THR A 18 0.52 -0.15 20.55
CA THR A 18 -0.81 0.42 20.32
C THR A 18 -1.81 -0.73 20.36
N ARG A 19 -2.59 -0.77 21.45
CA ARG A 19 -3.69 -1.71 21.64
C ARG A 19 -4.55 -1.60 20.38
N ALA A 20 -4.75 -2.72 19.67
CA ALA A 20 -5.78 -2.79 18.64
C ALA A 20 -7.07 -2.25 19.27
N GLY A 21 -7.68 -1.24 18.65
CA GLY A 21 -8.68 -0.38 19.26
C GLY A 21 -9.76 -1.20 19.98
N GLN A 22 -9.77 -1.15 21.31
CA GLN A 22 -10.98 -1.48 22.05
C GLN A 22 -11.91 -0.27 21.91
N GLY A 23 -12.79 -0.31 20.92
CA GLY A 23 -13.84 0.70 20.72
C GLY A 23 -14.27 0.92 19.28
N GLY A 24 -14.87 -0.09 18.63
CA GLY A 24 -15.60 0.06 17.36
C GLY A 24 -15.48 -1.16 16.45
N ASP A 25 -16.54 -1.46 15.68
CA ASP A 25 -16.63 -2.53 14.66
C ASP A 25 -15.67 -2.33 13.45
N ARG A 26 -14.64 -1.48 13.59
CA ARG A 26 -13.79 -0.99 12.50
C ARG A 26 -12.32 -1.30 12.75
N ASP A 27 -11.67 -1.83 11.73
CA ASP A 27 -10.25 -2.15 11.71
C ASP A 27 -9.42 -1.02 11.11
N VAL A 28 -8.19 -0.86 11.62
CA VAL A 28 -7.21 0.07 11.04
C VAL A 28 -6.73 -0.47 9.69
N PHE A 29 -6.66 0.41 8.71
CA PHE A 29 -6.00 0.16 7.43
C PHE A 29 -5.00 1.26 7.09
N GLU A 30 -4.07 0.91 6.23
CA GLU A 30 -3.11 1.81 5.58
C GLU A 30 -3.42 1.83 4.08
N TYR A 31 -3.28 2.98 3.42
CA TYR A 31 -3.39 3.07 1.97
C TYR A 31 -2.37 4.04 1.37
N ALA A 32 -2.04 3.81 0.11
CA ALA A 32 -1.24 4.73 -0.70
C ALA A 32 -1.89 4.88 -2.09
N LEU A 33 -1.77 6.07 -2.67
CA LEU A 33 -2.14 6.30 -4.05
C LEU A 33 -1.08 5.73 -4.99
N LEU A 34 -1.49 5.13 -6.09
CA LEU A 34 -0.62 4.87 -7.24
C LEU A 34 -0.67 6.09 -8.15
N ARG A 35 0.48 6.72 -8.37
CA ARG A 35 0.62 7.91 -9.20
C ARG A 35 1.35 7.55 -10.49
N VAL A 36 0.87 8.07 -11.61
CA VAL A 36 1.54 7.98 -12.91
C VAL A 36 2.28 9.28 -13.14
N VAL A 37 3.60 9.19 -13.24
CA VAL A 37 4.54 10.27 -13.52
C VAL A 37 5.11 10.03 -14.92
N PRO A 38 4.47 10.52 -16.00
CA PRO A 38 4.91 10.21 -17.36
C PRO A 38 6.35 10.68 -17.64
N ARG A 39 6.77 11.79 -17.02
CA ARG A 39 8.15 12.29 -17.06
C ARG A 39 8.69 12.47 -15.65
N VAL A 40 9.48 11.50 -15.20
CA VAL A 40 10.05 11.48 -13.84
C VAL A 40 10.82 12.75 -13.51
N GLU A 41 11.58 13.29 -14.47
CA GLU A 41 12.37 14.52 -14.28
C GLU A 41 11.52 15.79 -14.05
N ARG A 42 10.26 15.79 -14.49
CA ARG A 42 9.33 16.90 -14.28
C ARG A 42 8.47 16.74 -13.03
N GLY A 43 8.22 15.50 -12.61
CA GLY A 43 7.44 15.18 -11.42
C GLY A 43 5.93 15.44 -11.54
N GLU A 44 5.44 15.87 -12.71
CA GLU A 44 4.01 16.01 -13.00
C GLU A 44 3.34 14.64 -12.92
N CYS A 45 2.17 14.56 -12.27
CA CYS A 45 1.54 13.27 -12.05
C CYS A 45 0.01 13.34 -12.00
N ILE A 46 -0.61 12.19 -12.27
CA ILE A 46 -2.03 11.92 -12.01
C ILE A 46 -2.15 10.73 -11.06
N ASN A 47 -3.20 10.70 -10.25
CA ASN A 47 -3.56 9.48 -9.54
C ASN A 47 -4.13 8.47 -10.55
N ALA A 48 -3.79 7.20 -10.38
CA ALA A 48 -4.24 6.12 -11.25
C ALA A 48 -4.64 4.83 -10.49
N GLY A 49 -4.63 4.88 -9.15
CA GLY A 49 -5.07 3.75 -8.35
C GLY A 49 -4.84 3.95 -6.87
N VAL A 50 -5.26 2.94 -6.10
CA VAL A 50 -5.12 2.86 -4.65
C VAL A 50 -4.61 1.47 -4.30
N VAL A 51 -3.65 1.38 -3.39
CA VAL A 51 -3.27 0.14 -2.70
C VAL A 51 -3.67 0.29 -1.24
N LEU A 52 -4.38 -0.69 -0.69
CA LEU A 52 -4.84 -0.71 0.70
C LEU A 52 -4.38 -1.99 1.39
N TYR A 53 -3.95 -1.85 2.64
CA TYR A 53 -3.56 -2.95 3.52
C TYR A 53 -4.29 -2.86 4.86
N CYS A 54 -4.93 -3.95 5.26
CA CYS A 54 -5.57 -4.08 6.56
C CYS A 54 -5.00 -5.30 7.29
N ARG A 55 -4.10 -5.04 8.25
CA ARG A 55 -3.41 -6.09 9.02
C ARG A 55 -4.37 -7.00 9.78
N ALA A 56 -5.41 -6.42 10.41
CA ALA A 56 -6.37 -7.17 11.21
C ALA A 56 -7.11 -8.24 10.39
N ARG A 57 -7.28 -7.99 9.08
CA ARG A 57 -7.97 -8.88 8.15
C ARG A 57 -7.05 -9.65 7.21
N GLY A 58 -5.73 -9.49 7.35
CA GLY A 58 -4.75 -10.07 6.42
C GLY A 58 -4.97 -9.64 4.96
N TYR A 59 -5.60 -8.48 4.73
CA TYR A 59 -5.99 -8.03 3.41
C TYR A 59 -4.93 -7.11 2.81
N VAL A 60 -4.56 -7.34 1.56
CA VAL A 60 -3.92 -6.36 0.69
C VAL A 60 -4.67 -6.35 -0.64
N GLY A 61 -5.00 -5.17 -1.14
CA GLY A 61 -5.72 -5.03 -2.40
C GLY A 61 -5.28 -3.78 -3.13
N ALA A 62 -5.33 -3.85 -4.46
CA ALA A 62 -5.17 -2.68 -5.31
C ALA A 62 -6.37 -2.57 -6.25
N ARG A 63 -6.71 -1.32 -6.58
CA ARG A 63 -7.59 -1.00 -7.70
C ARG A 63 -7.02 0.14 -8.49
N THR A 64 -7.15 0.06 -9.80
CA THR A 64 -6.57 1.03 -10.72
C THR A 64 -7.60 1.57 -11.69
N HIS A 65 -7.38 2.82 -12.11
CA HIS A 65 -8.12 3.49 -13.16
C HIS A 65 -7.18 4.46 -13.86
N LEU A 66 -6.98 4.29 -15.16
CA LEU A 66 -6.12 5.16 -15.95
C LEU A 66 -6.98 6.07 -16.84
N ASP A 67 -6.97 7.36 -16.54
CA ASP A 67 -7.49 8.39 -17.44
C ASP A 67 -6.42 8.72 -18.50
N GLU A 68 -6.56 8.11 -19.67
CA GLU A 68 -5.62 8.27 -20.78
C GLU A 68 -5.56 9.70 -21.30
N ALA A 69 -6.68 10.42 -21.29
CA ALA A 69 -6.73 11.79 -21.76
C ALA A 69 -5.93 12.72 -20.84
N ARG A 70 -6.06 12.56 -19.52
CA ARG A 70 -5.24 13.30 -18.54
C ARG A 70 -3.76 12.94 -18.65
N LEU A 71 -3.44 11.67 -18.85
CA LEU A 71 -2.04 11.23 -19.03
C LEU A 71 -1.41 11.88 -20.28
N LEU A 72 -2.09 11.79 -21.42
CA LEU A 72 -1.61 12.34 -22.69
C LEU A 72 -1.60 13.87 -22.71
N ALA A 73 -2.40 14.53 -21.87
CA ALA A 73 -2.33 15.97 -21.66
C ALA A 73 -1.05 16.40 -20.92
N LEU A 74 -0.54 15.58 -19.98
CA LEU A 74 0.75 15.82 -19.32
C LEU A 74 1.93 15.48 -20.22
N ASP A 75 1.85 14.38 -20.96
CA ASP A 75 2.87 13.99 -21.93
C ASP A 75 2.26 13.29 -23.15
N PRO A 76 2.20 13.95 -24.32
CA PRO A 76 1.65 13.36 -25.54
C PRO A 76 2.39 12.10 -26.02
N ALA A 77 3.61 11.86 -25.54
CA ALA A 77 4.41 10.68 -25.88
C ALA A 77 4.37 9.57 -24.82
N ALA A 78 3.50 9.67 -23.81
CA ALA A 78 3.42 8.67 -22.74
C ALA A 78 3.04 7.27 -23.29
N ASP A 79 3.74 6.24 -22.80
CA ASP A 79 3.42 4.84 -23.11
C ASP A 79 2.22 4.36 -22.29
N VAL A 80 1.02 4.63 -22.82
CA VAL A 80 -0.25 4.23 -22.20
C VAL A 80 -0.33 2.72 -21.96
N ALA A 81 0.15 1.91 -22.90
CA ALA A 81 0.10 0.46 -22.81
C ALA A 81 1.03 -0.05 -21.69
N GLY A 82 2.24 0.46 -21.61
CA GLY A 82 3.19 0.16 -20.54
C GLY A 82 2.66 0.56 -19.16
N VAL A 83 2.04 1.75 -19.04
CA VAL A 83 1.41 2.19 -17.79
C VAL A 83 0.28 1.24 -17.38
N ARG A 84 -0.61 0.86 -18.31
CA ARG A 84 -1.71 -0.08 -18.05
C ARG A 84 -1.17 -1.45 -17.61
N ALA A 85 -0.12 -1.94 -18.25
CA ALA A 85 0.52 -3.20 -17.89
C ALA A 85 1.14 -3.15 -16.48
N ALA A 86 1.80 -2.04 -16.12
CA ALA A 86 2.37 -1.84 -14.79
C ALA A 86 1.29 -1.76 -13.70
N LEU A 87 0.19 -1.04 -13.94
CA LEU A 87 -0.95 -0.97 -13.02
C LEU A 87 -1.57 -2.35 -12.80
N GLY A 88 -1.81 -3.11 -13.88
CA GLY A 88 -2.35 -4.47 -13.78
C GLY A 88 -1.40 -5.45 -13.08
N ALA A 89 -0.07 -5.26 -13.19
CA ALA A 89 0.90 -6.06 -12.44
C ALA A 89 0.81 -5.82 -10.92
N ILE A 90 0.51 -4.59 -10.50
CA ILE A 90 0.29 -4.25 -9.09
C ILE A 90 -0.97 -4.96 -8.55
N GLU A 91 -2.05 -4.98 -9.33
CA GLU A 91 -3.28 -5.70 -8.95
C GLU A 91 -3.04 -7.20 -8.77
N ARG A 92 -2.33 -7.84 -9.70
CA ARG A 92 -1.93 -9.26 -9.59
C ARG A 92 -1.00 -9.52 -8.40
N HIS A 93 -0.07 -8.62 -8.12
CA HIS A 93 0.80 -8.71 -6.94
C HIS A 93 -0.01 -8.69 -5.63
N CYS A 94 -1.07 -7.88 -5.55
CA CYS A 94 -1.96 -7.88 -4.39
C CYS A 94 -2.76 -9.17 -4.28
N ALA A 95 -3.31 -9.68 -5.39
CA ALA A 95 -4.11 -10.90 -5.44
C ALA A 95 -3.38 -12.12 -4.85
N GLY A 96 -2.05 -12.16 -4.94
CA GLY A 96 -1.26 -13.26 -4.42
C GLY A 96 -1.30 -14.48 -5.35
N GLY A 97 -0.98 -15.66 -4.81
CA GLY A 97 -0.95 -16.90 -5.59
C GLY A 97 0.12 -16.88 -6.69
N GLU A 98 -0.03 -17.76 -7.69
CA GLU A 98 0.92 -17.86 -8.80
C GLU A 98 1.03 -16.55 -9.61
N GLU A 99 -0.05 -15.77 -9.68
CA GLU A 99 -0.09 -14.49 -10.40
C GLU A 99 0.78 -13.39 -9.76
N ALA A 100 1.09 -13.50 -8.46
CA ALA A 100 2.02 -12.60 -7.79
C ALA A 100 3.49 -12.89 -8.11
N GLY A 101 3.78 -13.92 -8.90
CA GLY A 101 5.13 -14.26 -9.36
C GLY A 101 6.09 -14.46 -8.19
N GLN A 102 7.17 -13.66 -8.13
CA GLN A 102 8.17 -13.75 -7.07
C GLN A 102 7.61 -13.46 -5.67
N ALA A 103 6.46 -12.80 -5.57
CA ALA A 103 5.78 -12.50 -4.31
C ALA A 103 4.72 -13.56 -3.92
N ALA A 104 4.60 -14.66 -4.66
CA ALA A 104 3.63 -15.72 -4.36
C ALA A 104 3.78 -16.29 -2.92
N GLY A 105 5.00 -16.37 -2.42
CA GLY A 105 5.31 -16.83 -1.06
C GLY A 105 5.25 -15.76 0.04
N ASP A 106 4.98 -14.50 -0.31
CA ASP A 106 5.00 -13.39 0.63
C ASP A 106 3.65 -13.20 1.32
N ASP A 107 3.65 -12.85 2.60
CA ASP A 107 2.44 -12.42 3.31
C ASP A 107 1.91 -11.07 2.78
N ALA A 108 0.63 -10.77 3.05
CA ALA A 108 -0.03 -9.55 2.58
C ALA A 108 0.71 -8.27 2.99
N GLY A 109 1.28 -8.23 4.20
CA GLY A 109 2.04 -7.09 4.68
C GLY A 109 3.37 -6.93 3.97
N ARG A 110 4.09 -8.01 3.66
CA ARG A 110 5.33 -7.99 2.89
C ARG A 110 5.05 -7.52 1.45
N ARG A 111 3.99 -8.02 0.83
CA ARG A 111 3.55 -7.56 -0.50
C ARG A 111 3.21 -6.08 -0.50
N TYR A 112 2.46 -5.60 0.49
CA TYR A 112 2.14 -4.18 0.65
C TYR A 112 3.40 -3.31 0.82
N ARG A 113 4.30 -3.67 1.75
CA ARG A 113 5.54 -2.92 2.01
C ARG A 113 6.44 -2.85 0.79
N TRP A 114 6.46 -3.88 -0.05
CA TRP A 114 7.19 -3.85 -1.31
C TRP A 114 6.56 -2.87 -2.32
N LEU A 115 5.23 -2.85 -2.43
CA LEU A 115 4.51 -1.96 -3.35
C LEU A 115 4.64 -0.48 -2.99
N ILE A 116 4.64 -0.15 -1.70
CA ILE A 116 4.72 1.24 -1.21
C ILE A 116 6.16 1.76 -1.05
N ALA A 117 7.17 0.96 -1.40
CA ALA A 117 8.56 1.39 -1.37
C ALA A 117 8.81 2.50 -2.41
N PRO A 118 9.46 3.62 -2.04
CA PRO A 118 9.78 4.70 -2.98
C PRO A 118 10.55 4.19 -4.19
N ARG A 119 10.18 4.67 -5.38
CA ARG A 119 10.79 4.25 -6.65
C ARG A 119 10.67 5.35 -7.70
N SER A 120 11.72 5.51 -8.51
CA SER A 120 11.77 6.47 -9.61
C SER A 120 11.31 5.83 -10.93
N THR A 121 10.13 5.21 -10.93
CA THR A 121 9.51 4.61 -12.12
C THR A 121 8.32 5.44 -12.61
N VAL A 122 7.75 5.14 -13.77
CA VAL A 122 6.56 5.85 -14.27
C VAL A 122 5.37 5.69 -13.33
N VAL A 123 5.15 4.49 -12.78
CA VAL A 123 4.17 4.27 -11.70
C VAL A 123 4.90 4.34 -10.36
N GLN A 124 4.46 5.23 -9.47
CA GLN A 124 5.09 5.47 -8.16
C GLN A 124 4.03 5.42 -7.05
N PRO A 125 4.35 4.85 -5.88
CA PRO A 125 3.49 5.01 -4.71
C PRO A 125 3.58 6.43 -4.16
N GLY A 126 2.44 6.97 -3.73
CA GLY A 126 2.35 8.21 -2.97
C GLY A 126 2.62 8.00 -1.47
N PRO A 127 2.47 9.06 -0.66
CA PRO A 127 2.54 8.94 0.80
C PRO A 127 1.53 7.93 1.35
N VAL A 128 1.90 7.28 2.45
CA VAL A 128 1.01 6.36 3.17
C VAL A 128 0.12 7.15 4.10
N HIS A 129 -1.16 6.79 4.07
CA HIS A 129 -2.22 7.34 4.92
C HIS A 129 -2.91 6.20 5.67
N THR A 130 -3.68 6.53 6.71
CA THR A 130 -4.39 5.55 7.53
C THR A 130 -5.88 5.88 7.65
N GLY A 131 -6.69 4.86 7.95
CA GLY A 131 -8.11 5.00 8.16
C GLY A 131 -8.70 3.85 8.96
N LEU A 132 -10.04 3.85 9.10
CA LEU A 132 -10.81 2.82 9.79
C LEU A 132 -11.88 2.26 8.85
N THR A 133 -12.01 0.94 8.77
CA THR A 133 -12.98 0.29 7.88
C THR A 133 -13.62 -0.94 8.50
N VAL A 134 -14.89 -1.21 8.14
CA VAL A 134 -15.58 -2.49 8.40
C VAL A 134 -15.41 -3.49 7.25
N ASP A 135 -14.90 -3.05 6.10
CA ASP A 135 -14.67 -3.85 4.91
C ASP A 135 -13.54 -3.22 4.07
N PRO A 136 -12.33 -3.79 4.09
CA PRO A 136 -11.19 -3.21 3.39
C PRO A 136 -11.31 -3.32 1.86
N ALA A 137 -12.07 -4.29 1.33
CA ALA A 137 -12.30 -4.41 -0.11
C ALA A 137 -13.23 -3.29 -0.61
N ALA A 138 -14.36 -3.09 0.07
CA ALA A 138 -15.28 -1.99 -0.24
C ALA A 138 -14.60 -0.61 -0.06
N GLU A 139 -13.76 -0.47 0.97
CA GLU A 139 -13.01 0.77 1.19
C GLU A 139 -11.97 1.04 0.09
N THR A 140 -11.37 -0.01 -0.49
CA THR A 140 -10.44 0.14 -1.63
C THR A 140 -11.16 0.75 -2.84
N GLU A 141 -12.37 0.26 -3.16
CA GLU A 141 -13.21 0.83 -4.24
C GLU A 141 -13.64 2.25 -3.93
N ARG A 142 -14.11 2.51 -2.71
CA ARG A 142 -14.54 3.84 -2.29
C ARG A 142 -13.42 4.88 -2.43
N LEU A 143 -12.19 4.53 -2.05
CA LEU A 143 -11.03 5.40 -2.18
C LEU A 143 -10.63 5.64 -3.64
N LEU A 144 -10.78 4.63 -4.50
CA LEU A 144 -10.57 4.78 -5.94
C LEU A 144 -11.55 5.78 -6.54
N ASP A 145 -12.84 5.65 -6.21
CA ASP A 145 -13.88 6.58 -6.67
C ASP A 145 -13.67 8.00 -6.15
N LEU A 146 -13.14 8.16 -4.94
CA LEU A 146 -12.94 9.48 -4.32
C LEU A 146 -11.67 10.19 -4.80
N LEU A 147 -10.60 9.45 -5.05
CA LEU A 147 -9.25 10.02 -5.21
C LEU A 147 -8.69 9.87 -6.63
N VAL A 148 -9.36 9.12 -7.51
CA VAL A 148 -8.87 8.79 -8.85
C VAL A 148 -9.88 9.10 -9.94
N ARG A 149 -11.12 8.65 -9.79
CA ARG A 149 -12.21 8.86 -10.78
C ARG A 149 -12.90 10.21 -10.55
#